data_AF-A0A967W686-F1
#
_entry.id   AF-A0A967W686-F1
#
_cell.length_a   1.000
_cell.length_b   1.000
_cell.length_c   1.000
_cell.angle_alpha   90.00
_cell.angle_beta   90.00
_cell.angle_gamma   90.00
#
_symmetry.space_group_name_H-M   'P 1'
#
loop_
_entity.id
_entity.type
_entity.pdbx_description
1 polymer ?
#
loop_
_entity_poly.entity_id
_entity_poly.type
_entity_poly.pdbx_seq_one_letter_code
_entity_poly.pdbx_strand_id
1 'polypeptide(L)'
;SFQDGGHKLGIGSSAAICTAVYGAFCELLGVGPSLTDALAVHRSLQSGSGSGIDVAAAYLGGSLRYQLRGERPPAADPFHLPDDLLLRFV
;
A
#
# COMPACT_ATOMS: atom_id res chain seq x y z
N SER A 1 12.08 8.45 -3.64
CA SER A 1 12.12 7.23 -2.80
C SER A 1 13.01 7.48 -1.60
N PHE A 2 12.64 7.01 -0.41
CA PHE A 2 13.55 7.07 0.74
C PHE A 2 14.78 6.19 0.48
N GLN A 3 15.95 6.74 0.75
CA GLN A 3 17.25 6.10 0.50
C GLN A 3 18.12 6.26 1.74
N ASP A 4 18.87 5.21 2.07
CA ASP A 4 19.97 5.26 3.03
C ASP A 4 21.23 4.74 2.34
N GLY A 5 22.33 5.48 2.43
CA GLY A 5 23.59 5.14 1.76
C GLY A 5 23.51 4.92 0.23
N GLY A 6 22.49 5.46 -0.44
CA GLY A 6 22.24 5.23 -1.88
C GLY A 6 21.37 4.02 -2.22
N HIS A 7 20.94 3.25 -1.22
CA HIS A 7 20.04 2.11 -1.39
C HIS A 7 18.59 2.48 -1.08
N LYS A 8 17.65 2.05 -1.93
CA LYS A 8 16.22 2.15 -1.61
C LYS A 8 15.91 1.24 -0.43
N LEU A 9 15.38 1.81 0.65
CA LEU A 9 15.03 1.07 1.86
C LEU A 9 13.89 0.05 1.67
N GLY A 10 13.14 0.13 0.57
CA GLY A 10 12.04 -0.79 0.30
C GLY A 10 10.81 -0.61 1.20
N ILE A 11 10.76 0.43 2.03
CA ILE A 11 9.69 0.69 3.02
C ILE A 11 8.35 1.18 2.45
N GLY A 12 8.10 1.00 1.15
CA GLY A 12 6.83 1.41 0.53
C GLY A 12 6.56 2.92 0.48
N SER A 13 7.56 3.79 0.69
CA SER A 13 7.34 5.25 0.82
C SER A 13 6.63 5.90 -0.40
N SER A 14 6.86 5.38 -1.60
CA SER A 14 6.21 5.87 -2.83
C SER A 14 4.71 5.55 -2.82
N ALA A 15 4.36 4.34 -2.41
CA ALA A 15 2.98 3.92 -2.26
C ALA A 15 2.29 4.69 -1.14
N ALA A 16 2.97 4.94 -0.01
CA ALA A 16 2.43 5.75 1.08
C ALA A 16 2.08 7.17 0.64
N ILE A 17 3.01 7.88 -0.02
CA ILE A 17 2.76 9.24 -0.54
C ILE A 17 1.62 9.22 -1.57
N CYS A 18 1.64 8.27 -2.51
CA CYS A 18 0.59 8.14 -3.52
C CYS A 18 -0.80 7.93 -2.89
N THR A 19 -0.88 7.04 -1.89
CA THR A 19 -2.13 6.73 -1.17
C THR A 19 -2.64 7.94 -0.39
N ALA A 20 -1.75 8.68 0.29
CA ALA A 20 -2.12 9.89 1.01
C ALA A 20 -2.63 11.00 0.08
N VAL A 21 -1.94 11.24 -1.05
CA VAL A 21 -2.37 12.22 -2.06
C VAL A 21 -3.71 11.85 -2.68
N TYR A 22 -3.90 10.56 -2.99
CA TYR A 22 -5.20 10.04 -3.46
C TYR A 22 -6.32 10.33 -2.45
N GLY A 23 -6.11 10.01 -1.17
CA GLY A 23 -7.07 10.29 -0.10
C GLY A 23 -7.42 11.78 0.00
N ALA A 24 -6.42 12.66 -0.07
CA ALA A 24 -6.64 14.11 -0.04
C ALA A 24 -7.46 14.62 -1.23
N PHE A 25 -7.26 14.06 -2.43
CA PHE A 25 -8.09 14.39 -3.58
C PHE A 25 -9.52 13.88 -3.44
N CYS A 26 -9.71 12.67 -2.90
CA CYS A 26 -11.04 12.15 -2.62
C CYS A 26 -11.81 13.06 -1.66
N GLU A 27 -11.14 13.52 -0.59
CA GLU A 27 -11.71 14.47 0.36
C GLU A 27 -12.07 15.80 -0.31
N LEU A 28 -11.15 16.38 -1.10
CA LEU A 28 -11.38 17.64 -1.81
C LEU A 28 -12.55 17.57 -2.80
N LEU A 29 -12.74 16.41 -3.45
CA LEU A 29 -13.79 16.18 -4.44
C LEU A 29 -15.10 15.65 -3.84
N GLY A 30 -15.14 15.36 -2.54
CA GLY A 30 -16.31 14.80 -1.86
C GLY A 30 -16.67 13.38 -2.33
N VAL A 31 -15.68 12.60 -2.78
CA VAL A 31 -15.87 11.21 -3.21
C VAL A 31 -15.30 10.24 -2.18
N GLY A 32 -15.95 9.10 -2.01
CA GLY A 32 -15.44 8.04 -1.13
C GLY A 32 -14.15 7.43 -1.69
N PRO A 33 -13.06 7.35 -0.92
CA PRO A 33 -11.87 6.64 -1.36
C PRO A 33 -12.14 5.14 -1.46
N SER A 34 -11.48 4.47 -2.41
CA SER A 34 -11.54 3.02 -2.59
C SER A 34 -10.14 2.44 -2.74
N LEU A 35 -9.92 1.25 -2.16
CA LEU A 35 -8.64 0.55 -2.28
C LEU A 35 -8.35 0.17 -3.74
N THR A 36 -9.38 -0.20 -4.50
CA THR A 36 -9.22 -0.58 -5.92
C THR A 36 -8.71 0.60 -6.76
N ASP A 37 -9.22 1.81 -6.53
CA ASP A 37 -8.77 2.99 -7.25
C ASP A 37 -7.36 3.42 -6.80
N ALA A 38 -7.08 3.38 -5.49
CA ALA A 38 -5.73 3.67 -4.97
C ALA A 38 -4.67 2.75 -5.61
N LEU A 39 -4.97 1.46 -5.75
CA LEU A 39 -4.12 0.48 -6.43
C LEU A 39 -3.95 0.82 -7.92
N ALA A 40 -5.04 1.17 -8.61
CA ALA A 40 -5.00 1.54 -10.02
C ALA A 40 -4.17 2.81 -10.27
N VAL A 41 -4.33 3.84 -9.43
CA VAL A 41 -3.57 5.10 -9.48
C VAL A 41 -2.08 4.83 -9.27
N HIS A 42 -1.69 4.10 -8.22
CA HIS A 42 -0.28 3.81 -8.00
C HIS A 42 0.32 2.96 -9.14
N ARG A 43 -0.44 1.98 -9.65
CA ARG A 43 0.02 1.12 -10.74
C ARG A 43 0.23 1.89 -12.05
N SER A 44 -0.61 2.87 -12.35
CA SER A 44 -0.42 3.73 -13.53
C SER A 44 0.85 4.58 -13.40
N LEU A 45 1.15 5.09 -12.19
CA LEU A 45 2.37 5.84 -11.89
C LEU A 45 3.66 4.98 -11.89
N GLN A 46 3.53 3.67 -11.75
CA GLN A 46 4.64 2.70 -11.81
C GLN A 46 4.74 1.99 -13.17
N SER A 47 4.17 2.56 -14.24
CA SER A 47 4.20 1.97 -15.59
C SER A 47 3.65 0.54 -15.63
N GLY A 48 2.63 0.23 -14.82
CA GLY A 48 2.00 -1.09 -14.75
C GLY A 48 2.66 -2.09 -13.78
N SER A 49 3.77 -1.71 -13.13
CA SER A 49 4.54 -2.57 -12.23
C SER A 49 4.13 -2.45 -10.76
N GLY A 50 4.52 -3.43 -9.95
CA GLY A 50 4.30 -3.48 -8.50
C GLY A 50 3.12 -4.37 -8.09
N SER A 51 3.29 -5.06 -6.96
CA SER A 51 2.27 -5.98 -6.42
C SER A 51 1.06 -5.28 -5.82
N GLY A 52 1.20 -4.01 -5.42
CA GLY A 52 0.17 -3.24 -4.71
C GLY A 52 0.14 -3.45 -3.19
N ILE A 53 1.02 -4.30 -2.64
CA ILE A 53 1.03 -4.59 -1.19
C ILE A 53 1.30 -3.34 -0.34
N ASP A 54 2.23 -2.48 -0.75
CA ASP A 54 2.56 -1.25 -0.02
C ASP A 54 1.41 -0.25 -0.04
N VAL A 55 0.60 -0.23 -1.11
CA VAL A 55 -0.61 0.60 -1.21
C VAL A 55 -1.68 0.07 -0.27
N ALA A 56 -1.92 -1.25 -0.26
CA ALA A 56 -2.87 -1.87 0.65
C ALA A 56 -2.50 -1.63 2.12
N ALA A 57 -1.22 -1.72 2.46
CA ALA A 57 -0.71 -1.42 3.79
C ALA A 57 -0.89 0.05 4.17
N ALA A 58 -0.56 0.97 3.27
CA ALA A 58 -0.77 2.40 3.51
C ALA A 58 -2.26 2.78 3.63
N TYR A 59 -3.15 2.10 2.89
CA TYR A 59 -4.59 2.39 2.86
C TYR A 59 -5.33 1.85 4.09
N LEU A 60 -5.07 0.59 4.47
CA LEU A 60 -5.79 -0.08 5.57
C LEU A 60 -5.15 0.16 6.93
N GLY A 61 -3.83 0.39 6.97
CA GLY A 61 -3.06 0.40 8.21
C GLY A 61 -2.99 -0.97 8.89
N GLY A 62 -2.29 -1.03 10.02
CA GLY A 62 -2.14 -2.25 10.81
C GLY A 62 -1.43 -3.39 10.07
N SER A 63 -1.77 -4.62 10.43
CA SER A 63 -1.32 -5.85 9.75
C SER A 63 -2.43 -6.44 8.89
N LEU A 64 -2.06 -6.99 7.73
CA LEU A 64 -3.01 -7.50 6.76
C LEU A 64 -2.47 -8.73 6.01
N ARG A 65 -3.40 -9.59 5.57
CA ARG A 65 -3.11 -10.64 4.60
C ARG A 65 -3.39 -10.09 3.20
N TYR A 66 -2.36 -10.06 2.36
CA TYR A 66 -2.46 -9.63 0.97
C TYR A 66 -2.35 -10.83 0.03
N GLN A 67 -3.25 -10.91 -0.95
CA GLN A 67 -3.25 -12.01 -1.93
C GLN A 67 -3.52 -11.50 -3.35
N LEU A 68 -2.57 -11.76 -4.25
CA LEU A 68 -2.76 -11.59 -5.70
C LEU A 68 -3.67 -12.70 -6.23
N ARG A 69 -4.65 -12.34 -7.08
CA ARG A 69 -5.65 -13.27 -7.62
C ARG A 69 -5.67 -13.30 -9.16
N GLY A 70 -4.48 -13.30 -9.77
CA GLY A 70 -4.32 -13.29 -11.23
C GLY A 70 -4.95 -12.04 -11.85
N GLU A 71 -5.95 -12.23 -12.71
CA GLU A 71 -6.70 -11.13 -13.34
C GLU A 71 -7.74 -10.47 -12.43
N ARG A 72 -8.07 -11.07 -11.27
CA ARG A 72 -9.01 -10.48 -10.31
C ARG A 72 -8.30 -9.42 -9.45
N PRO A 73 -9.05 -8.43 -8.92
CA PRO A 73 -8.51 -7.51 -7.93
C PRO A 73 -7.87 -8.26 -6.76
N PRO A 74 -6.74 -7.77 -6.24
CA PRO A 74 -6.10 -8.37 -5.08
C PRO A 74 -7.03 -8.30 -3.85
N ALA A 75 -6.94 -9.30 -2.98
CA ALA A 75 -7.62 -9.28 -1.69
C ALA A 75 -6.66 -8.76 -0.62
N ALA A 76 -7.17 -7.91 0.26
CA ALA A 76 -6.46 -7.35 1.40
C ALA A 76 -7.39 -7.36 2.61
N ASP A 77 -7.13 -8.29 3.53
CA ASP A 77 -7.96 -8.49 4.72
C ASP A 77 -7.14 -8.15 5.97
N PRO A 78 -7.68 -7.38 6.93
CA PRO A 78 -7.03 -7.16 8.22
C PRO A 78 -6.65 -8.49 8.87
N PHE A 79 -5.47 -8.55 9.45
CA PHE A 79 -4.94 -9.72 10.11
C PHE A 79 -4.41 -9.32 11.47
N HIS A 80 -4.90 -9.92 12.54
CA HIS A 80 -4.34 -9.71 13.87
C HIS A 80 -3.12 -10.61 14.05
N LEU A 81 -1.96 -9.98 14.25
CA LEU A 81 -0.76 -10.71 14.66
C LEU A 81 -0.95 -11.17 16.11
N PRO A 82 -0.37 -12.32 16.50
CA PRO A 82 -0.31 -12.72 17.90
C PRO A 82 0.37 -11.63 18.75
N ASP A 83 -0.15 -11.39 19.95
CA ASP A 83 0.37 -10.35 20.86
C ASP A 83 1.82 -10.64 21.30
N ASP A 84 2.25 -11.90 21.25
CA ASP A 84 3.58 -12.38 21.63
C ASP A 84 4.57 -12.41 20.45
N LEU A 85 4.19 -11.88 19.28
CA LEU A 85 5.07 -11.84 18.12
C LEU A 85 6.22 -10.83 18.32
N LEU A 86 7.43 -11.35 18.54
CA LEU A 86 8.65 -10.56 18.60
C LEU A 86 9.23 -10.33 17.20
N LEU A 87 9.16 -9.09 16.71
CA LEU A 87 9.85 -8.68 15.48
C LEU A 87 11.31 -8.35 15.79
N ARG A 88 12.24 -9.09 15.20
CA ARG A 88 13.69 -8.81 15.30
C ARG A 88 14.20 -8.33 13.95
N PHE A 89 14.65 -7.09 13.91
CA PHE A 89 15.40 -6.54 12.78
C PHE A 89 16.88 -6.92 12.96
N VAL A 90 17.46 -7.57 11.96
CA VAL A 90 18.87 -7.99 11.91
C VAL A 90 19.64 -7.17 10.89
#